data_AF-A0A9E6PR71-F1
#
_entry.id   AF-A0A9E6PR71-F1
#
_cell.length_a   1.000
_cell.length_b   1.000
_cell.length_c   1.000
_cell.angle_alpha   90.00
_cell.angle_beta   90.00
_cell.angle_gamma   90.00
#
_symmetry.space_group_name_H-M   'P 1'
#
loop_
_entity.id
_entity.type
_entity.pdbx_description
1 polymer ?
#
loop_
_entity_poly.entity_id
_entity_poly.type
_entity_poly.pdbx_seq_one_letter_code
_entity_poly.pdbx_strand_id
1 'polypeptide(L)'
;MKKTNRIKTIYLRTLGVLILAPTFLAAFLAGLAALVISVSTLTHAGNAWSIVVSCMAYITVVTTGWSGVITASCLYGHFMDCDSRPSWSPLAWIGLSLGVATSLALMIVLPDVKWLFGWPILGAVGLAALLLHAKPTAAPAPGSQGRPTSRPASEGAWSKG
;
A
#
# COMPACT_ATOMS: atom_id res chain seq x y z
N MET A 1 -24.70 9.21 -20.43
CA MET A 1 -24.60 9.83 -19.09
C MET A 1 -24.29 8.76 -18.04
N LYS A 2 -23.04 8.68 -17.57
CA LYS A 2 -22.55 7.69 -16.57
C LYS A 2 -23.06 8.04 -15.16
N LYS A 3 -24.25 7.56 -14.79
CA LYS A 3 -24.78 7.70 -13.41
C LYS A 3 -24.12 6.74 -12.40
N THR A 4 -23.39 5.74 -12.87
CA THR A 4 -22.80 4.66 -12.06
C THR A 4 -21.52 5.04 -11.29
N ASN A 5 -20.92 6.20 -11.57
CA ASN A 5 -19.65 6.59 -10.91
C ASN A 5 -19.83 7.24 -9.54
N ARG A 6 -20.92 7.96 -9.26
CA ARG A 6 -21.02 8.75 -8.02
C ARG A 6 -21.10 7.87 -6.77
N ILE A 7 -21.87 6.79 -6.79
CA ILE A 7 -22.04 5.89 -5.63
C ILE A 7 -20.72 5.18 -5.32
N LYS A 8 -20.01 4.75 -6.36
CA LYS A 8 -18.71 4.09 -6.23
C LYS A 8 -17.65 5.03 -5.68
N THR A 9 -17.59 6.27 -6.18
CA THR A 9 -16.70 7.32 -5.65
C THR A 9 -17.03 7.68 -4.21
N ILE A 10 -18.32 7.75 -3.84
CA ILE A 10 -18.73 8.01 -2.45
C ILE A 10 -18.30 6.83 -1.57
N TYR A 11 -18.60 5.60 -1.95
CA TYR A 11 -18.21 4.41 -1.19
C TYR A 11 -16.70 4.31 -1.00
N LEU A 12 -15.92 4.53 -2.07
CA LEU A 12 -14.46 4.57 -1.99
C LEU A 12 -13.98 5.72 -1.10
N ARG A 13 -14.55 6.93 -1.20
CA ARG A 13 -14.21 8.04 -0.28
C ARG A 13 -14.52 7.69 1.17
N THR A 14 -15.67 7.11 1.45
CA THR A 14 -16.05 6.70 2.80
C THR A 14 -15.12 5.61 3.30
N LEU A 15 -14.76 4.63 2.47
CA LEU A 15 -13.78 3.60 2.81
C LEU A 15 -12.40 4.21 3.12
N GLY A 16 -11.99 5.20 2.32
CA GLY A 16 -10.74 5.94 2.53
C GLY A 16 -10.72 6.70 3.84
N VAL A 17 -11.73 7.52 4.10
CA VAL A 17 -11.79 8.35 5.31
C VAL A 17 -12.04 7.51 6.56
N LEU A 18 -12.95 6.53 6.48
CA LEU A 18 -13.33 5.73 7.64
C LEU A 18 -12.30 4.66 7.99
N ILE A 19 -11.46 4.24 7.03
CA ILE A 19 -10.52 3.15 7.26
C ILE A 19 -9.06 3.57 7.11
N LEU A 20 -8.68 4.30 6.05
CA LEU A 20 -7.29 4.77 5.93
C LEU A 20 -6.95 5.82 6.98
N ALA A 21 -7.83 6.79 7.28
CA ALA A 21 -7.52 7.82 8.28
C ALA A 21 -7.21 7.24 9.67
N PRO A 22 -8.04 6.35 10.27
CA PRO A 22 -7.68 5.71 11.53
C PRO A 22 -6.48 4.77 11.40
N THR A 23 -6.25 4.14 10.24
CA THR A 23 -5.07 3.30 10.02
C THR A 23 -3.78 4.13 10.01
N PHE A 24 -3.77 5.29 9.34
CA PHE A 24 -2.66 6.24 9.35
C PHE A 24 -2.42 6.80 10.75
N LEU A 25 -3.50 7.16 11.46
CA LEU A 25 -3.40 7.65 12.82
C LEU A 25 -2.82 6.58 13.77
N ALA A 26 -3.31 5.34 13.68
CA ALA A 26 -2.82 4.22 14.48
C ALA A 26 -1.33 3.95 14.20
N ALA A 27 -0.93 3.94 12.94
CA ALA A 27 0.45 3.69 12.56
C ALA A 27 1.38 4.86 12.94
N PHE A 28 0.90 6.11 12.87
CA PHE A 28 1.63 7.27 13.35
C PHE A 28 1.81 7.25 14.87
N LEU A 29 0.74 6.96 15.62
CA LEU A 29 0.79 6.81 17.08
C LEU A 29 1.70 5.66 17.51
N ALA A 30 1.67 4.53 16.79
CA ALA A 30 2.58 3.41 17.04
C ALA A 30 4.04 3.79 16.77
N GLY A 31 4.31 4.58 15.71
CA GLY A 31 5.64 5.12 15.43
C GLY A 31 6.15 6.07 16.53
N LEU A 32 5.28 6.96 17.01
CA LEU A 32 5.57 7.84 18.15
C LEU A 32 5.84 7.04 19.43
N ALA A 33 5.00 6.05 19.73
CA ALA A 33 5.18 5.18 20.90
C ALA A 33 6.51 4.42 20.81
N ALA A 34 6.84 3.86 19.64
CA ALA A 34 8.12 3.19 19.41
C ALA A 34 9.31 4.12 19.63
N LEU A 35 9.22 5.38 19.17
CA LEU A 35 10.26 6.39 19.40
C LEU A 35 10.42 6.71 20.90
N VAL A 36 9.31 6.99 21.60
CA VAL A 36 9.31 7.30 23.04
C VAL A 36 9.88 6.14 23.84
N ILE A 37 9.47 4.91 23.54
CA ILE A 37 10.01 3.72 24.21
C ILE A 37 11.50 3.56 23.91
N SER A 38 11.94 3.74 22.66
CA SER A 38 13.36 3.65 22.30
C SER A 38 14.22 4.67 23.09
N VAL A 39 13.77 5.92 23.20
CA VAL A 39 14.44 6.98 23.98
C VAL A 39 14.42 6.67 25.48
N SER A 40 13.31 6.16 26.00
CA SER A 40 13.20 5.72 27.41
C SER A 40 14.12 4.55 27.71
N THR A 41 14.27 3.60 26.77
CA THR A 41 15.15 2.44 26.91
C THR A 41 16.63 2.87 26.91
N LEU A 42 17.00 3.83 26.06
CA LEU A 42 18.35 4.40 26.02
C LEU A 42 18.76 5.10 27.33
N THR A 43 17.79 5.69 28.04
CA THR A 43 18.06 6.44 29.28
C THR A 43 18.08 5.57 30.54
N HIS A 44 17.44 4.39 30.52
CA HIS A 44 17.22 3.57 31.72
C HIS A 44 17.90 2.19 31.68
N ALA A 45 18.41 1.73 30.54
CA ALA A 45 18.95 0.37 30.43
C ALA A 45 20.47 0.31 30.65
N GLY A 46 20.90 -0.52 31.61
CA GLY A 46 22.32 -0.76 31.90
C GLY A 46 23.01 -1.77 30.95
N ASN A 47 22.26 -2.48 30.09
CA ASN A 47 22.82 -3.51 29.21
C ASN A 47 22.67 -3.15 27.74
N ALA A 48 23.78 -2.78 27.09
CA ALA A 48 23.82 -2.29 25.71
C ALA A 48 23.20 -3.26 24.68
N TRP A 49 23.34 -4.58 24.89
CA TRP A 49 22.79 -5.58 23.96
C TRP A 49 21.27 -5.60 23.94
N SER A 50 20.64 -5.47 25.11
CA SER A 50 19.18 -5.42 25.25
C SER A 50 18.59 -4.18 24.58
N ILE A 51 19.31 -3.05 24.63
CA ILE A 51 18.93 -1.80 23.95
C ILE A 51 18.95 -2.01 22.44
N VAL A 52 20.03 -2.56 21.89
CA VAL A 52 20.16 -2.77 20.44
C VAL A 52 19.07 -3.70 19.92
N VAL A 53 18.82 -4.81 20.60
CA VAL A 53 17.76 -5.76 20.21
C VAL A 53 16.38 -5.11 20.26
N SER A 54 16.08 -4.33 21.30
CA SER A 54 14.81 -3.62 21.42
C SER A 54 14.62 -2.58 20.33
N CYS A 55 15.64 -1.74 20.07
CA CYS A 55 15.61 -0.74 19.00
C CYS A 55 15.43 -1.40 17.63
N MET A 56 16.13 -2.50 17.34
CA MET A 56 15.98 -3.24 16.08
C MET A 56 14.57 -3.82 15.93
N ALA A 57 13.99 -4.37 17.00
CA ALA A 57 12.62 -4.84 17.00
C ALA A 57 11.63 -3.71 16.70
N TYR A 58 11.77 -2.55 17.35
CA TYR A 58 10.93 -1.39 17.11
C TYR A 58 11.05 -0.86 15.68
N ILE A 59 12.28 -0.71 15.17
CA ILE A 59 12.51 -0.27 13.78
C ILE A 59 11.86 -1.25 12.81
N THR A 60 12.00 -2.56 13.04
CA THR A 60 11.36 -3.58 12.21
C THR A 60 9.85 -3.42 12.22
N VAL A 61 9.21 -3.36 13.39
CA VAL A 61 7.76 -3.18 13.52
C VAL A 61 7.26 -1.89 12.85
N VAL A 62 7.98 -0.78 13.01
CA VAL A 62 7.61 0.49 12.38
C VAL A 62 7.75 0.43 10.87
N THR A 63 8.88 -0.08 10.35
CA THR A 63 9.11 -0.17 8.90
C THR A 63 8.17 -1.15 8.21
N THR A 64 7.86 -2.29 8.84
CA THR A 64 6.87 -3.25 8.32
C THR A 64 5.45 -2.72 8.39
N GLY A 65 5.10 -2.01 9.47
CA GLY A 65 3.80 -1.34 9.58
C GLY A 65 3.63 -0.27 8.49
N TRP A 66 4.65 0.55 8.28
CA TRP A 66 4.61 1.63 7.30
C TRP A 66 4.56 1.13 5.86
N SER A 67 5.27 0.04 5.53
CA SER A 67 5.18 -0.56 4.20
C SER A 67 3.77 -1.08 3.88
N GLY A 68 3.05 -1.62 4.88
CA GLY A 68 1.65 -1.98 4.75
C GLY A 68 0.74 -0.78 4.48
N VAL A 69 0.94 0.34 5.20
CA VAL A 69 0.18 1.59 5.00
C VAL A 69 0.42 2.19 3.62
N ILE A 70 1.67 2.24 3.17
CA ILE A 70 2.04 2.73 1.83
C ILE A 70 1.35 1.86 0.76
N THR A 71 1.45 0.53 0.89
CA THR A 71 0.83 -0.41 -0.03
C THR A 71 -0.69 -0.22 -0.09
N ALA A 72 -1.33 -0.07 1.07
CA ALA A 72 -2.76 0.19 1.17
C ALA A 72 -3.16 1.51 0.50
N SER A 73 -2.36 2.55 0.66
CA SER A 73 -2.57 3.86 0.05
C SER A 73 -2.42 3.83 -1.47
N CYS A 74 -1.40 3.14 -1.97
CA CYS A 74 -1.20 2.96 -3.41
C CYS A 74 -2.34 2.13 -4.02
N LEU A 75 -2.80 1.08 -3.35
CA LEU A 75 -3.95 0.28 -3.80
C LEU A 75 -5.23 1.11 -3.83
N TYR A 76 -5.46 1.90 -2.78
CA TYR A 76 -6.61 2.78 -2.69
C TYR A 76 -6.63 3.80 -3.83
N GLY A 77 -5.50 4.47 -4.08
CA GLY A 77 -5.37 5.41 -5.20
C GLY A 77 -5.57 4.71 -6.55
N HIS A 78 -4.97 3.54 -6.75
CA HIS A 78 -5.15 2.76 -7.98
C HIS A 78 -6.60 2.39 -8.22
N PHE A 79 -7.34 1.92 -7.21
CA PHE A 79 -8.76 1.57 -7.34
C PHE A 79 -9.71 2.77 -7.42
N MET A 80 -9.25 3.99 -7.08
CA MET A 80 -10.01 5.20 -7.39
C MET A 80 -10.01 5.52 -8.88
N ASP A 81 -8.90 5.23 -9.58
CA ASP A 81 -8.73 5.57 -10.99
C ASP A 81 -9.01 4.39 -11.95
N CYS A 82 -8.68 3.16 -11.53
CA CYS A 82 -8.69 1.95 -12.35
C CYS A 82 -9.34 0.75 -11.65
N ASP A 83 -10.24 0.05 -12.35
CA ASP A 83 -10.86 -1.21 -11.87
C ASP A 83 -10.07 -2.48 -12.24
N SER A 84 -8.96 -2.32 -12.94
CA SER A 84 -8.09 -3.40 -13.36
C SER A 84 -7.12 -3.78 -12.25
N ARG A 85 -6.75 -5.07 -12.21
CA ARG A 85 -5.75 -5.56 -11.27
C ARG A 85 -4.39 -4.87 -11.54
N PRO A 86 -3.71 -4.33 -10.52
CA PRO A 86 -2.39 -3.74 -10.70
C PRO A 86 -1.36 -4.82 -11.07
N SER A 87 -0.40 -4.49 -11.93
CA SER A 87 0.71 -5.39 -12.30
C SER A 87 1.57 -5.80 -11.09
N TRP A 88 1.58 -4.96 -10.05
CA TRP A 88 2.25 -5.16 -8.78
C TRP A 88 1.34 -5.83 -7.72
N SER A 89 0.28 -6.52 -8.13
CA SER A 89 -0.61 -7.31 -7.25
C SER A 89 0.10 -8.28 -6.29
N PRO A 90 1.13 -9.07 -6.69
CA PRO A 90 1.79 -9.95 -5.73
C PRO A 90 2.53 -9.18 -4.64
N LEU A 91 3.16 -8.05 -4.98
CA LEU A 91 3.78 -7.15 -4.01
C LEU A 91 2.73 -6.55 -3.06
N ALA A 92 1.57 -6.18 -3.60
CA ALA A 92 0.46 -5.65 -2.83
C ALA A 92 -0.05 -6.66 -1.77
N TRP A 93 -0.12 -7.94 -2.11
CA TRP A 93 -0.46 -9.00 -1.16
C TRP A 93 0.56 -9.15 -0.04
N ILE A 94 1.86 -9.05 -0.36
CA ILE A 94 2.94 -9.10 0.64
C ILE A 94 2.84 -7.90 1.57
N GLY A 95 2.66 -6.69 1.05
CA GLY A 95 2.52 -5.48 1.89
C GLY A 95 1.29 -5.54 2.79
N LEU A 96 0.16 -6.02 2.28
CA LEU A 96 -1.06 -6.20 3.07
C LEU A 96 -0.89 -7.25 4.17
N SER A 97 -0.31 -8.42 3.86
CA SER A 97 -0.10 -9.47 4.86
C SER A 97 0.88 -9.03 5.94
N LEU A 98 1.93 -8.29 5.57
CA LEU A 98 2.90 -7.74 6.51
C LEU A 98 2.26 -6.69 7.43
N GLY A 99 1.41 -5.82 6.90
CA GLY A 99 0.64 -4.85 7.68
C GLY A 99 -0.33 -5.52 8.66
N VAL A 100 -1.02 -6.58 8.24
CA VAL A 100 -1.91 -7.38 9.11
C VAL A 100 -1.12 -8.09 10.20
N ALA A 101 -0.01 -8.75 9.85
CA ALA A 101 0.85 -9.42 10.83
C ALA A 101 1.40 -8.43 11.87
N THR A 102 1.82 -7.25 11.43
CA THR A 102 2.29 -6.18 12.32
C THR A 102 1.16 -5.70 13.24
N SER A 103 -0.05 -5.50 12.70
CA SER A 103 -1.22 -5.09 13.50
C SER A 103 -1.60 -6.14 14.54
N LEU A 104 -1.55 -7.43 14.19
CA LEU A 104 -1.79 -8.53 15.12
C LEU A 104 -0.73 -8.60 16.20
N ALA A 105 0.55 -8.44 15.85
CA ALA A 105 1.64 -8.38 16.82
C ALA A 105 1.43 -7.24 17.82
N LEU A 106 1.04 -6.05 17.34
CA LEU A 106 0.73 -4.91 18.20
C LEU A 106 -0.50 -5.15 19.08
N MET A 107 -1.54 -5.86 18.61
CA MET A 107 -2.70 -6.23 19.46
C MET A 107 -2.33 -7.19 20.60
N ILE A 108 -1.32 -8.04 20.40
CA ILE A 108 -0.82 -8.96 21.43
C ILE A 108 0.02 -8.19 22.45
N VAL A 109 0.89 -7.29 21.98
CA VAL A 109 1.80 -6.52 22.84
C VAL A 109 1.09 -5.39 23.59
N LEU A 110 0.11 -4.73 22.96
CA LEU A 110 -0.64 -3.60 23.53
C LEU A 110 -2.15 -3.92 23.62
N PRO A 111 -2.57 -4.72 24.62
CA PRO A 111 -3.93 -5.19 24.69
C PRO A 111 -4.98 -4.10 24.95
N ASP A 112 -4.59 -3.00 25.58
CA ASP A 112 -5.51 -1.89 25.93
C ASP A 112 -5.97 -1.07 24.71
N VAL A 113 -5.22 -1.14 23.60
CA VAL A 113 -5.49 -0.39 22.36
C VAL A 113 -5.88 -1.30 21.19
N LYS A 114 -6.32 -2.54 21.47
CA LYS A 114 -6.79 -3.51 20.45
C LYS A 114 -7.80 -2.91 19.47
N TRP A 115 -8.72 -2.09 19.97
CA TRP A 115 -9.76 -1.45 19.15
C TRP A 115 -9.16 -0.53 18.06
N LEU A 116 -8.00 0.08 18.33
CA LEU A 116 -7.32 0.97 17.40
C LEU A 116 -6.70 0.19 16.23
N PHE A 117 -6.20 -1.02 16.51
CA PHE A 117 -5.56 -1.90 15.52
C PHE A 117 -6.54 -2.77 14.73
N GLY A 118 -7.81 -2.83 15.13
CA GLY A 118 -8.86 -3.49 14.34
C GLY A 118 -9.16 -2.80 13.00
N TRP A 119 -9.01 -1.47 12.94
CA TRP A 119 -9.22 -0.68 11.73
C TRP A 119 -8.23 -1.01 10.59
N PRO A 120 -6.91 -1.07 10.83
CA PRO A 120 -5.95 -1.57 9.85
C PRO A 120 -6.33 -2.93 9.26
N ILE A 121 -6.81 -3.87 10.08
CA ILE A 121 -7.21 -5.21 9.65
C ILE A 121 -8.44 -5.13 8.74
N LEU A 122 -9.46 -4.37 9.13
CA LEU A 122 -10.65 -4.14 8.29
C LEU A 122 -10.29 -3.50 6.94
N GLY A 123 -9.34 -2.55 6.94
CA GLY A 123 -8.83 -1.93 5.72
C GLY A 123 -8.11 -2.91 4.82
N ALA A 124 -7.24 -3.73 5.40
CA ALA A 124 -6.52 -4.75 4.66
C ALA A 124 -7.47 -5.79 4.05
N VAL A 125 -8.50 -6.23 4.79
CA VAL A 125 -9.54 -7.15 4.29
C VAL A 125 -10.33 -6.51 3.15
N GLY A 126 -10.72 -5.23 3.29
CA GLY A 126 -11.43 -4.50 2.24
C GLY A 126 -10.61 -4.38 0.94
N LEU A 127 -9.32 -4.06 1.05
CA LEU A 127 -8.41 -3.96 -0.09
C LEU A 127 -8.08 -5.33 -0.69
N ALA A 128 -7.94 -6.36 0.13
CA ALA A 128 -7.77 -7.74 -0.32
C ALA A 128 -9.01 -8.21 -1.10
N ALA A 129 -10.22 -7.88 -0.63
CA ALA A 129 -11.46 -8.16 -1.35
C ALA A 129 -11.50 -7.44 -2.70
N LEU A 130 -11.07 -6.17 -2.77
CA LEU A 130 -10.96 -5.44 -4.03
C LEU A 130 -9.94 -6.09 -4.99
N LEU A 131 -8.79 -6.54 -4.49
CA LEU A 131 -7.81 -7.29 -5.28
C LEU A 131 -8.34 -8.61 -5.83
N LEU A 132 -9.18 -9.32 -5.07
CA LEU A 132 -9.80 -10.58 -5.50
C LEU A 132 -10.89 -10.35 -6.57
N HIS A 133 -11.63 -9.25 -6.48
CA HIS A 133 -12.71 -8.91 -7.42
C HIS A 133 -12.24 -8.03 -8.59
N ALA A 134 -10.98 -7.62 -8.62
CA ALA A 134 -10.41 -6.82 -9.69
C ALA A 134 -10.42 -7.58 -11.02
N LYS A 135 -10.77 -6.90 -12.11
CA LYS A 135 -10.76 -7.52 -13.44
C LYS A 135 -9.32 -7.89 -13.80
N PRO A 136 -9.09 -9.07 -14.41
CA PRO A 136 -7.78 -9.41 -14.96
C PRO A 136 -7.33 -8.29 -15.89
N THR A 137 -6.10 -7.81 -15.70
CA THR A 137 -5.47 -6.88 -16.64
C THR A 137 -5.51 -7.58 -17.99
N ALA A 138 -6.26 -7.04 -18.95
CA ALA A 138 -6.25 -7.57 -20.30
C ALA A 138 -4.80 -7.55 -20.77
N ALA A 139 -4.18 -8.72 -20.88
CA ALA A 139 -2.84 -8.83 -21.43
C ALA A 139 -2.86 -8.16 -22.81
N PRO A 140 -1.85 -7.36 -23.17
CA PRO A 140 -1.73 -6.90 -24.54
C PRO A 140 -1.79 -8.15 -25.42
N ALA A 141 -2.75 -8.18 -26.35
CA ALA A 141 -2.97 -9.35 -27.18
C ALA A 141 -1.62 -9.77 -27.80
N PRO A 142 -1.23 -11.06 -27.70
CA PRO A 142 0.00 -11.55 -28.32
C PRO A 142 -0.17 -11.42 -29.84
N GLY A 143 0.25 -10.28 -30.39
CA GLY A 143 -0.01 -9.91 -31.78
C GLY A 143 0.10 -8.42 -32.13
N SER A 144 0.10 -7.49 -31.17
CA SER A 144 0.22 -6.05 -31.48
C SER A 144 1.67 -5.53 -31.58
N GLN A 145 2.65 -6.39 -31.84
CA GLN A 145 4.02 -6.01 -32.24
C GLN A 145 4.18 -5.87 -33.76
N GLY A 146 3.08 -5.68 -34.51
CA GLY A 146 3.08 -5.62 -35.97
C GLY A 146 2.96 -4.22 -36.54
N ARG A 147 4.03 -3.42 -36.51
CA ARG A 147 4.53 -2.67 -37.68
C ARG A 147 5.81 -1.90 -37.33
N PRO A 148 6.99 -2.40 -37.72
CA PRO A 148 8.04 -1.50 -38.14
C PRO A 148 7.46 -0.76 -39.34
N THR A 149 7.18 0.53 -39.19
CA THR A 149 7.03 1.41 -40.35
C THR A 149 8.40 1.47 -41.00
N SER A 150 8.71 0.49 -41.85
CA SER A 150 9.74 0.60 -42.86
C SER A 150 9.32 1.76 -43.75
N ARG A 151 9.79 2.95 -43.38
CA ARG A 151 9.70 4.14 -44.22
C ARG A 151 10.64 3.86 -45.40
N PRO A 152 10.14 3.66 -46.63
CA PRO A 152 11.03 3.53 -47.77
C PRO A 152 11.79 4.85 -47.91
N ALA A 153 13.10 4.78 -47.73
CA ALA A 153 14.02 5.81 -48.16
C ALA A 153 14.18 5.66 -49.68
N SER A 154 13.25 6.22 -50.45
CA SER A 154 13.44 6.38 -51.88
C SER A 154 12.57 7.52 -52.42
N GLU A 155 13.18 8.30 -53.31
CA GLU A 155 12.60 9.26 -54.27
C GLU A 155 12.26 10.65 -53.71
N GLY A 156 12.77 11.77 -54.20
CA GLY A 156 13.73 12.14 -55.25
C GLY A 156 13.84 13.68 -55.13
N ALA A 157 15.02 14.28 -55.04
CA ALA A 157 15.80 14.73 -56.18
C ALA A 157 15.06 15.76 -57.09
N TRP A 158 15.62 16.97 -57.15
CA TRP A 158 15.49 18.05 -58.16
C TRP A 158 14.28 19.00 -58.10
N SER A 159 14.52 20.29 -57.87
CA SER A 159 14.66 21.28 -58.96
C SER A 159 14.97 22.68 -58.43
N LYS A 160 15.85 23.37 -59.17
CA LYS A 160 16.32 24.75 -58.95
C LYS A 160 15.22 25.77 -59.26
N GLY A 161 15.34 26.93 -58.61
CA GLY A 161 14.71 28.20 -58.97
C GLY A 161 15.39 29.30 -58.19
#